data_AF-A0A6H9S128-F1
#
_entry.id   AF-A0A6H9S128-F1
#
_cell.length_a   1.000
_cell.length_b   1.000
_cell.length_c   1.000
_cell.angle_alpha   90.00
_cell.angle_beta   90.00
_cell.angle_gamma   90.00
#
_symmetry.space_group_name_H-M   'P 1'
#
loop_
_entity.id
_entity.type
_entity.pdbx_description
1 polymer ?
#
loop_
_entity_poly.entity_id
_entity_poly.type
_entity_poly.pdbx_seq_one_letter_code
_entity_poly.pdbx_strand_id
1 'polypeptide(L)' 'SLDSPDYGDAVPVEADEIPVFWACGVTPQSVVQASRPPLCITHAPGCMLVTDLWNSDL' A
#
# COMPACT_ATOMS: atom_id res chain seq x y z
N SER A 1 14.04 -8.49 -1.12
CA SER A 1 15.03 -7.39 -1.11
C SER A 1 14.27 -6.08 -1.00
N LEU A 2 14.88 -5.00 -0.49
CA LEU A 2 14.26 -3.67 -0.55
C LEU A 2 14.22 -3.11 -1.98
N ASP A 3 15.09 -3.59 -2.86
CA ASP A 3 15.18 -3.16 -4.27
C ASP A 3 14.06 -3.71 -5.18
N SER A 4 13.19 -4.58 -4.65
CA SER A 4 12.12 -5.22 -5.40
C SER A 4 10.87 -5.34 -4.53
N PRO A 5 10.19 -4.23 -4.23
CA PRO A 5 8.97 -4.26 -3.43
C PRO A 5 7.82 -4.95 -4.18
N ASP A 6 6.93 -5.63 -3.44
CA ASP A 6 5.74 -6.26 -4.02
C ASP A 6 4.73 -5.23 -4.55
N TYR A 7 4.75 -4.01 -3.99
CA TYR A 7 3.89 -2.89 -4.36
C TYR A 7 4.67 -1.58 -4.37
N GLY A 8 4.41 -0.73 -5.37
CA GLY A 8 5.07 0.56 -5.52
C GLY A 8 6.48 0.47 -6.08
N ASP A 9 7.26 1.52 -5.88
CA ASP A 9 8.63 1.64 -6.38
C ASP A 9 9.64 1.49 -5.24
N ALA A 10 10.80 0.93 -5.54
CA ALA A 10 11.92 0.92 -4.61
C ALA A 10 12.40 2.35 -4.34
N VAL A 11 12.81 2.63 -3.10
CA VAL A 11 13.37 3.92 -2.69
C VAL A 11 14.80 3.75 -2.22
N PRO A 12 15.67 4.78 -2.38
CA PRO A 12 17.01 4.77 -1.80
C PRO A 12 16.95 4.60 -0.28
N VAL A 13 17.92 3.88 0.28
CA VAL A 13 18.15 3.78 1.72
C VAL A 13 19.62 4.05 1.95
N GLU A 14 19.92 5.17 2.62
CA GLU A 14 21.29 5.57 2.93
C GLU A 14 21.89 4.74 4.06
N ALA A 15 23.22 4.79 4.21
CA ALA A 15 23.95 3.91 5.13
C ALA A 15 23.58 4.10 6.61
N ASP A 16 23.09 5.29 6.99
CA ASP A 16 22.64 5.65 8.33
C ASP A 16 21.11 5.60 8.50
N GLU A 17 20.37 5.15 7.48
CA GLU A 17 18.91 5.02 7.53
C GLU A 17 18.47 3.62 7.96
N ILE A 18 17.41 3.57 8.77
CA ILE A 18 16.81 2.32 9.25
C ILE A 18 15.45 2.13 8.57
N PRO A 19 15.24 1.04 7.80
CA PRO A 19 13.94 0.73 7.23
C PRO A 19 12.88 0.52 8.31
N VAL A 20 11.74 1.19 8.17
CA VAL A 20 10.58 1.01 9.05
C VAL A 20 9.35 0.62 8.22
N PHE A 21 8.51 -0.23 8.80
CA PHE A 21 7.37 -0.85 8.12
C PHE A 21 6.05 -0.45 8.79
N TRP A 22 5.06 -0.12 7.96
CA TRP A 22 3.70 0.18 8.42
C TRP A 22 2.68 -0.67 7.69
N ALA A 23 1.62 -1.05 8.41
CA ALA A 23 0.45 -1.64 7.79
C ALA A 23 -0.14 -0.64 6.79
N CYS A 24 -0.49 -1.14 5.61
CA CYS A 24 -1.02 -0.33 4.53
C CYS A 24 -2.36 -0.91 4.04
N GLY A 25 -3.19 -0.05 3.44
CA GLY A 25 -4.45 -0.39 2.81
C GLY A 25 -4.33 -1.32 1.59
N VAL A 26 -3.14 -1.87 1.29
CA VAL A 26 -2.91 -2.89 0.26
C VAL A 26 -3.17 -4.32 0.72
N THR A 27 -3.33 -4.53 2.04
CA THR A 27 -3.60 -5.87 2.59
C THR A 27 -4.84 -6.55 1.97
N PRO A 28 -5.97 -5.85 1.76
CA PRO A 28 -7.12 -6.42 1.06
C PRO A 28 -6.81 -6.90 -0.36
N GLN A 29 -5.92 -6.22 -1.09
CA GLN A 29 -5.53 -6.59 -2.46
C GLN A 29 -4.80 -7.93 -2.45
N SER A 30 -3.90 -8.17 -1.49
CA SER A 30 -3.23 -9.47 -1.33
C SER A 30 -4.23 -10.58 -1.03
N VAL A 31 -5.25 -10.31 -0.19
CA VAL A 31 -6.32 -11.28 0.11
C VAL A 31 -7.16 -11.56 -1.13
N VAL A 32 -7.51 -10.55 -1.93
CA VAL A 32 -8.23 -10.71 -3.20
C VAL A 32 -7.44 -11.59 -4.18
N GLN A 33 -6.13 -11.37 -4.31
CA GLN A 33 -5.27 -12.19 -5.18
C GLN A 33 -5.24 -13.66 -4.73
N ALA A 34 -5.18 -13.90 -3.42
CA ALA A 34 -5.15 -15.26 -2.86
C ALA A 34 -6.52 -15.98 -2.93
N SER A 35 -7.60 -15.27 -2.59
CA SER A 35 -8.95 -15.84 -2.48
C SER A 35 -9.70 -15.92 -3.82
N ARG A 36 -9.28 -15.11 -4.81
CA ARG A 36 -9.80 -15.13 -6.19
C ARG A 36 -11.33 -15.02 -6.26
N PRO A 37 -11.93 -13.94 -5.71
CA PRO A 37 -13.37 -13.74 -5.84
C PRO A 37 -13.76 -13.60 -7.32
N PRO A 38 -15.00 -13.98 -7.69
CA PRO A 38 -15.47 -13.88 -9.07
C PRO A 38 -15.54 -12.43 -9.58
N LEU A 39 -15.63 -11.45 -8.69
CA LEU A 39 -15.58 -10.02 -9.00
C LEU A 39 -15.00 -9.25 -7.80
N CYS A 40 -14.12 -8.29 -8.07
CA CYS A 40 -13.63 -7.33 -7.09
C CYS A 40 -13.37 -6.00 -7.79
N ILE A 41 -13.79 -4.89 -7.17
CA ILE A 41 -13.56 -3.53 -7.67
C ILE A 41 -12.72 -2.80 -6.62
N THR A 42 -11.59 -2.24 -7.04
CA THR A 42 -10.67 -1.47 -6.17
C THR A 42 -10.24 -0.20 -6.88
N HIS A 43 -9.65 0.73 -6.12
CA HIS A 43 -8.96 1.87 -6.71
C HIS A 43 -7.64 1.41 -7.37
N ALA A 44 -7.15 2.20 -8.33
CA ALA A 44 -5.80 2.04 -8.89
C ALA A 44 -4.74 2.60 -7.90
N PRO A 45 -3.52 2.04 -7.85
CA PRO A 45 -2.44 2.57 -7.01
C PRO A 45 -2.22 4.09 -7.26
N GLY A 46 -2.09 4.87 -6.18
CA GLY A 46 -1.96 6.33 -6.26
C GLY A 46 -3.26 7.09 -6.54
N CYS A 47 -4.37 6.42 -6.85
CA CYS A 47 -5.68 7.02 -7.12
C CYS A 47 -6.66 6.78 -5.97
N MET A 48 -6.32 7.24 -4.76
CA MET A 48 -7.16 7.04 -3.57
C MET A 48 -8.43 7.91 -3.57
N LEU A 49 -9.44 7.51 -2.78
CA LEU A 49 -10.63 8.32 -2.51
C LEU A 49 -10.26 9.46 -1.55
N VAL A 50 -10.39 10.71 -2.01
CA VAL A 50 -10.26 11.89 -1.14
C VAL A 50 -11.61 12.15 -0.48
N THR A 51 -11.62 12.25 0.86
CA THR A 51 -12.81 12.51 1.67
C THR A 51 -12.81 13.92 2.25
N ASP A 52 -13.95 14.40 2.75
CA ASP A 52 -14.06 15.67 3.47
C ASP A 52 -13.61 15.60 4.95
N LEU A 53 -13.15 14.43 5.42
CA LEU A 53 -12.66 14.24 6.79
C LEU A 53 -11.21 14.71 6.93
N TRP A 54 -10.91 15.40 8.02
CA TRP A 54 -9.54 15.75 8.37
C TRP A 54 -8.85 14.57 9.05
N ASN A 55 -7.56 14.38 8.73
CA ASN A 55 -6.75 13.34 9.36
C ASN A 55 -6.61 13.53 10.88
N SER A 56 -6.74 14.77 11.38
CA SER A 56 -6.72 15.08 12.82
C SER A 56 -7.95 14.59 13.57
N ASP A 57 -9.01 14.25 12.85
CA ASP A 57 -10.31 13.88 13.41
C ASP A 57 -10.49 12.35 13.45
N LEU A 58 -9.43 11.60 13.15
CA LEU A 58 -9.36 10.12 13.12
C LEU A 58 -8.63 9.55 14.34
#